data_AF-A0A9X7TJL6-F1
#
_entry.id   AF-A0A9X7TJL6-F1
#
_cell.length_a   1.000
_cell.length_b   1.000
_cell.length_c   1.000
_cell.angle_alpha   90.00
_cell.angle_beta   90.00
_cell.angle_gamma   90.00
#
_symmetry.space_group_name_H-M   'P 1'
#
loop_
_entity.id
_entity.type
_entity.pdbx_description
1 polymer ?
#
loop_
_entity_poly.entity_id
_entity_poly.type
_entity_poly.pdbx_seq_one_letter_code
_entity_poly.pdbx_strand_id
1 'polypeptide(L)'
;MLTLNDGKRYDPNDPDQQYCLRKAKCYIDRTVDPPIIRVIKSDDDYEIVGWVWLTTKGELKTNGVSVTKGDGYFTYGRKYLPGVYYLIRRNGREFLVSEEFLKSL
;
A
#
# COMPACT_ATOMS: atom_id res chain seq x y z
N MET A 1 -11.79 -17.44 12.40
CA MET A 1 -11.62 -16.49 11.29
C MET A 1 -12.73 -15.46 11.40
N LEU A 2 -12.45 -14.16 11.29
CA LEU A 2 -13.49 -13.14 11.26
C LEU A 2 -14.33 -13.30 9.99
N THR A 3 -15.63 -13.53 10.15
CA THR A 3 -16.61 -13.63 9.06
C THR A 3 -17.31 -12.29 8.85
N LEU A 4 -16.54 -11.19 8.92
CA LEU A 4 -17.09 -9.87 8.74
C LEU A 4 -17.10 -9.51 7.25
N ASN A 5 -18.29 -9.48 6.67
CA ASN A 5 -18.49 -9.10 5.27
C ASN A 5 -18.54 -7.57 5.16
N ASP A 6 -17.82 -7.02 4.19
CA ASP A 6 -17.93 -5.61 3.82
C ASP A 6 -19.36 -5.28 3.38
N GLY A 7 -19.91 -4.18 3.90
CA GLY A 7 -21.29 -3.77 3.65
C GLY A 7 -22.35 -4.44 4.54
N LYS A 8 -21.96 -5.27 5.51
CA LYS A 8 -22.90 -5.80 6.51
C LYS A 8 -23.52 -4.64 7.31
N ARG A 9 -24.83 -4.69 7.56
CA ARG A 9 -25.51 -3.73 8.45
C ARG A 9 -24.83 -3.68 9.82
N TYR A 10 -24.62 -2.46 10.32
CA TYR A 10 -24.08 -2.24 11.65
C TYR A 10 -25.01 -2.80 12.72
N ASP A 11 -24.47 -3.63 13.60
CA ASP A 11 -25.12 -4.15 14.79
C ASP A 11 -24.15 -3.98 15.98
N PRO A 12 -24.48 -3.12 16.97
CA PRO A 12 -23.62 -2.90 18.13
C PRO A 12 -23.44 -4.16 19.01
N ASN A 13 -24.31 -5.17 18.88
CA ASN A 13 -24.24 -6.41 19.65
C ASN A 13 -23.51 -7.55 18.90
N ASP A 14 -23.10 -7.32 17.66
CA ASP A 14 -22.37 -8.31 16.86
C ASP A 14 -20.90 -8.37 17.32
N PRO A 15 -20.43 -9.51 17.89
CA PRO A 15 -19.09 -9.64 18.43
C PRO A 15 -17.99 -9.50 17.37
N ASP A 16 -18.25 -9.86 16.11
CA ASP A 16 -17.27 -9.71 15.01
C ASP A 16 -17.09 -8.23 14.67
N GLN A 17 -18.18 -7.45 14.69
CA GLN A 17 -18.14 -6.00 14.47
C GLN A 17 -17.39 -5.29 15.59
N GLN A 18 -17.70 -5.64 16.85
CA GLN A 18 -16.99 -5.10 18.02
C GLN A 18 -15.49 -5.41 17.97
N TYR A 19 -15.12 -6.64 17.64
CA TYR A 19 -13.71 -7.02 17.51
C TYR A 19 -13.01 -6.19 16.42
N CYS A 20 -13.65 -6.05 15.26
CA CYS A 20 -13.09 -5.35 14.12
C CYS A 20 -12.90 -3.85 14.38
N LEU A 21 -13.91 -3.18 14.96
CA LEU A 21 -13.83 -1.78 15.37
C LEU A 21 -12.74 -1.57 16.43
N ARG A 22 -12.65 -2.45 17.44
CA ARG A 22 -11.61 -2.42 18.48
C ARG A 22 -10.20 -2.57 17.91
N LYS A 23 -10.04 -3.28 16.79
CA LYS A 23 -8.74 -3.50 16.12
C LYS A 23 -8.48 -2.53 14.97
N ALA A 24 -9.34 -1.52 14.77
CA ALA A 24 -9.26 -0.59 13.66
C ALA A 24 -9.15 -1.27 12.28
N LYS A 25 -9.83 -2.43 12.12
CA LYS A 25 -9.88 -3.19 10.87
C LYS A 25 -11.12 -2.88 10.03
N CYS A 26 -11.99 -2.01 10.54
CA CYS A 26 -13.18 -1.51 9.86
C CYS A 26 -13.63 -0.21 10.52
N TYR A 27 -14.58 0.46 9.87
CA TYR A 27 -15.29 1.61 10.42
C TYR A 27 -16.80 1.52 10.14
N ILE A 28 -17.58 2.35 10.84
CA ILE A 28 -19.03 2.47 10.64
C ILE A 28 -19.27 3.56 9.58
N ASP A 29 -19.81 3.17 8.43
CA ASP A 29 -20.27 4.08 7.40
C ASP A 29 -21.70 4.52 7.70
N ARG A 30 -21.83 5.79 8.11
CA ARG A 30 -23.10 6.43 8.44
C ARG A 30 -23.67 7.27 7.28
N THR A 31 -23.08 7.18 6.09
CA THR A 31 -23.58 7.87 4.89
C THR A 31 -24.76 7.15 4.24
N VAL A 32 -25.03 5.92 4.67
CA VAL A 32 -26.15 5.08 4.23
C VAL A 32 -27.03 4.71 5.43
N ASP A 33 -28.33 4.50 5.18
CA ASP A 33 -29.33 4.11 6.19
C ASP A 33 -29.98 2.75 5.83
N PRO A 34 -29.90 1.71 6.68
CA PRO A 34 -29.20 1.69 7.97
C PRO A 34 -27.66 1.74 7.81
N PRO A 35 -26.92 2.25 8.81
CA PRO A 35 -25.46 2.28 8.77
C PRO A 35 -24.88 0.89 8.53
N ILE A 36 -23.75 0.84 7.82
CA ILE A 36 -23.06 -0.41 7.48
C ILE A 36 -21.63 -0.40 8.02
N ILE A 37 -21.07 -1.60 8.16
CA ILE A 37 -19.65 -1.80 8.41
C ILE A 37 -18.90 -1.77 7.09
N ARG A 38 -17.83 -0.98 7.05
CA ARG A 38 -16.84 -0.98 5.98
C ARG A 38 -15.56 -1.64 6.47
N VAL A 39 -15.19 -2.76 5.86
CA VAL A 39 -13.94 -3.45 6.22
C VAL A 39 -12.78 -2.71 5.60
N ILE A 40 -11.81 -2.30 6.42
CA ILE A 40 -10.52 -1.81 5.95
C ILE A 40 -9.79 -3.05 5.45
N LYS A 41 -9.73 -3.20 4.13
CA LYS A 41 -9.05 -4.33 3.52
C LYS A 41 -7.56 -4.20 3.84
N SER A 42 -7.01 -5.20 4.55
CA SER A 42 -5.56 -5.34 4.74
C SER A 42 -4.79 -5.34 3.43
N ASP A 43 -5.48 -5.70 2.35
CA ASP A 43 -4.92 -5.79 1.01
C ASP A 43 -4.73 -4.41 0.37
N ASP A 44 -5.30 -3.34 0.92
CA ASP A 44 -5.05 -1.95 0.48
C ASP A 44 -3.93 -1.28 1.28
N ASP A 45 -3.47 -1.89 2.37
CA ASP A 45 -2.30 -1.43 3.09
C ASP A 45 -1.04 -1.80 2.29
N TYR A 46 -0.29 -0.78 1.90
CA TYR A 46 1.02 -0.93 1.30
C TYR A 46 2.06 -0.29 2.20
N GLU A 47 3.22 -0.92 2.33
CA GLU A 47 4.33 -0.39 3.10
C GLU A 47 5.42 0.10 2.16
N ILE A 48 5.93 1.31 2.39
CA ILE A 48 7.16 1.77 1.75
C ILE A 48 8.33 1.24 2.57
N VAL A 49 9.02 0.25 2.02
CA VAL A 49 10.13 -0.45 2.71
C VAL A 49 11.50 -0.04 2.20
N GLY A 50 11.55 0.80 1.16
CA GLY A 50 12.79 1.33 0.59
C GLY A 50 12.55 2.34 -0.52
N TRP A 51 13.62 2.89 -1.07
CA TRP A 51 13.58 3.81 -2.19
C TRP A 51 14.85 3.76 -3.03
N VAL A 52 14.73 4.20 -4.27
CA VAL A 52 15.81 4.35 -5.25
C VAL A 52 15.64 5.71 -5.91
N TRP A 53 16.72 6.50 -5.96
CA TRP A 53 16.76 7.77 -6.66
C TRP A 53 17.91 7.76 -7.65
N LEU A 54 17.57 7.84 -8.93
CA LEU A 54 18.53 8.02 -10.02
C LEU A 54 18.35 9.41 -10.62
N THR A 55 19.38 10.25 -10.55
CA THR A 55 19.33 11.59 -11.15
C THR A 55 19.59 11.52 -12.65
N THR A 56 19.17 12.54 -13.40
CA THR A 56 19.49 12.70 -14.83
C THR A 56 21.00 12.85 -15.09
N LYS A 57 21.78 13.18 -14.05
CA LYS A 57 23.25 13.23 -14.09
C LYS A 57 23.91 11.89 -13.79
N GLY A 58 23.13 10.83 -13.57
CA GLY A 58 23.63 9.48 -13.29
C GLY A 58 24.05 9.24 -11.84
N GLU A 59 23.69 10.11 -10.89
CA GLU A 59 23.90 9.83 -9.45
C GLU A 59 22.82 8.86 -8.97
N LEU A 60 23.23 7.75 -8.34
CA LEU A 60 22.32 6.72 -7.83
C LEU A 60 22.41 6.66 -6.31
N LYS A 61 21.27 6.84 -5.65
CA LYS A 61 21.10 6.66 -4.20
C LYS A 61 20.02 5.62 -3.94
N THR A 62 20.20 4.82 -2.91
CA THR A 62 19.27 3.75 -2.53
C THR A 62 19.13 3.68 -1.02
N ASN A 63 17.99 3.19 -0.55
CA ASN A 63 17.76 2.81 0.83
C ASN A 63 16.88 1.57 0.85
N GLY A 64 17.30 0.50 1.52
CA GLY A 64 16.51 -0.73 1.63
C GLY A 64 16.29 -1.49 0.31
N VAL A 65 16.95 -1.10 -0.78
CA VAL A 65 16.83 -1.73 -2.11
C VAL A 65 18.20 -1.96 -2.71
N SER A 66 18.49 -3.17 -3.15
CA SER A 66 19.69 -3.48 -3.93
C SER A 66 19.37 -3.44 -5.43
N VAL A 67 20.07 -2.59 -6.18
CA VAL A 67 19.89 -2.42 -7.63
C VAL A 67 21.24 -2.39 -8.33
N THR A 68 21.27 -2.77 -9.61
CA THR A 68 22.50 -2.65 -10.43
C THR A 68 22.42 -1.40 -11.29
N LYS A 69 23.42 -0.52 -11.16
CA LYS A 69 23.54 0.72 -11.92
C LYS A 69 24.03 0.45 -13.35
N GLY A 70 23.39 1.10 -14.33
CA GLY A 70 23.86 1.17 -15.71
C GLY A 70 24.12 2.61 -16.14
N ASP A 71 24.41 2.81 -17.42
CA ASP A 71 24.61 4.14 -17.99
C ASP A 71 23.26 4.84 -18.24
N GLY A 72 22.91 5.79 -17.37
CA GLY A 72 21.62 6.51 -17.42
C GLY A 72 20.39 5.70 -16.98
N TYR A 73 20.57 4.51 -16.42
CA TYR A 73 19.48 3.67 -15.89
C TYR A 73 19.93 2.86 -14.67
N PHE A 74 18.97 2.21 -13.99
CA PHE A 74 19.26 1.14 -13.05
C PHE A 74 18.39 -0.09 -13.35
N THR A 75 18.76 -1.25 -12.82
CA THR A 75 18.02 -2.50 -12.99
C THR A 75 17.56 -3.09 -11.67
N TYR A 76 16.29 -3.52 -11.68
CA TYR A 76 15.62 -4.28 -10.62
C TYR A 76 14.64 -5.24 -11.29
N GLY A 77 15.15 -6.39 -11.78
CA GLY A 77 14.41 -7.32 -12.66
C GLY A 77 14.12 -6.77 -14.08
N ARG A 78 13.94 -5.45 -14.22
CA ARG A 78 13.80 -4.69 -15.47
C ARG A 78 14.57 -3.37 -15.38
N LYS A 79 14.70 -2.66 -16.51
CA LYS A 79 15.33 -1.33 -16.57
C LYS A 79 14.39 -0.24 -16.08
N TYR A 80 14.96 0.73 -15.38
CA TYR A 80 14.29 1.92 -14.87
C TYR A 80 15.09 3.17 -15.26
N LEU A 81 14.38 4.20 -15.72
CA LEU A 81 14.96 5.48 -16.13
C LEU A 81 15.26 6.39 -14.92
N PRO A 82 15.91 7.55 -15.11
CA PRO A 82 16.09 8.52 -14.04
C PRO A 82 14.74 8.93 -13.41
N GLY A 83 14.72 9.01 -12.08
CA GLY A 83 13.52 9.26 -11.30
C GLY A 83 13.65 8.80 -9.84
N VAL A 84 12.62 9.08 -9.06
CA VAL A 84 12.45 8.55 -7.69
C VAL A 84 11.46 7.39 -7.74
N TYR A 85 11.87 6.27 -7.17
CA TYR A 85 11.08 5.05 -7.09
C TYR A 85 11.04 4.57 -5.64
N TYR A 86 9.86 4.13 -5.19
CA TYR A 86 9.65 3.56 -3.87
C TYR A 86 9.48 2.05 -3.99
N LEU A 87 10.15 1.30 -3.11
CA LEU A 87 9.92 -0.14 -2.96
C LEU A 87 8.71 -0.32 -2.07
N ILE A 88 7.64 -0.80 -2.68
CA ILE A 88 6.37 -1.04 -2.02
C ILE A 88 6.22 -2.52 -1.74
N ARG A 89 5.89 -2.86 -0.49
CA ARG A 89 5.45 -4.19 -0.08
C ARG A 89 3.93 -4.19 0.05
N ARG A 90 3.26 -5.06 -0.72
CA ARG A 90 1.82 -5.27 -0.67
C ARG A 90 1.53 -6.75 -0.79
N ASN A 91 0.72 -7.32 0.10
CA ASN A 91 0.39 -8.75 0.12
C ASN A 91 1.62 -9.67 0.07
N GLY A 92 2.69 -9.30 0.79
CA GLY A 92 3.96 -10.03 0.81
C GLY A 92 4.79 -9.96 -0.47
N ARG A 93 4.37 -9.17 -1.47
CA ARG A 93 5.11 -8.96 -2.72
C ARG A 93 5.72 -7.57 -2.75
N GLU A 94 6.93 -7.49 -3.29
CA GLU A 94 7.68 -6.24 -3.39
C GLU A 94 7.85 -5.79 -4.83
N PHE A 95 7.57 -4.52 -5.10
CA PHE A 95 7.74 -3.92 -6.43
C PHE A 95 8.07 -2.44 -6.35
N LEU A 96 8.86 -1.96 -7.31
CA LEU A 96 9.18 -0.54 -7.44
C LEU A 96 8.08 0.21 -8.18
N VAL A 97 7.66 1.33 -7.59
CA VAL A 97 6.65 2.26 -8.11
C VAL A 97 7.27 3.64 -8.23
N SER A 98 7.01 4.37 -9.32
CA SER A 98 7.51 5.74 -9.46
C SER A 98 6.80 6.69 -8.51
N GLU A 99 7.50 7.73 -8.06
CA GLU A 99 6.90 8.82 -7.29
C GLU A 99 5.72 9.47 -8.02
N GLU A 100 5.84 9.64 -9.34
CA GLU A 100 4.78 10.21 -10.18
C GLU A 100 3.48 9.39 -10.11
N PHE A 101 3.58 8.06 -10.17
CA PHE A 101 2.43 7.18 -10.03
C PHE A 101 1.81 7.31 -8.63
N LEU A 102 2.63 7.33 -7.58
CA LEU A 102 2.11 7.46 -6.21
C LEU A 102 1.43 8.79 -5.95
N LYS A 103 1.91 9.88 -6.56
CA LYS A 103 1.27 11.20 -6.49
C LYS A 103 -0.08 11.26 -7.23
N SER A 104 -0.34 10.31 -8.13
CA SER A 104 -1.57 10.26 -8.92
C SER A 104 -2.70 9.42 -8.31
N LEU A 105 -2.40 8.66 -7.25
CA LEU A 105 -3.38 7.93 -6.43
C LEU A 105 -4.09 8.88 -5.46
#